data_AF-A0A0U1KVG9-F1
#
_entry.id   AF-A0A0U1KVG9-F1
#
_cell.length_a   1.000
_cell.length_b   1.000
_cell.length_c   1.000
_cell.angle_alpha   90.00
_cell.angle_beta   90.00
_cell.angle_gamma   90.00
#
_symmetry.space_group_name_H-M   'P 1'
#
loop_
_entity.id
_entity.type
_entity.pdbx_description
1 polymer ?
#
loop_
_entity_poly.entity_id
_entity_poly.type
_entity_poly.pdbx_seq_one_letter_code
_entity_poly.pdbx_strand_id
1 'polypeptide(L)' 'MCFRPPSAAKSVKCPSCGMFNPPTLEKCKKCGADMTKAKNVTSEK' A
#
# COMPACT_ATOMS: atom_id res chain seq x y z
N MET A 1 -29.49 3.04 5.34
CA MET A 1 -28.36 3.70 4.62
C MET A 1 -27.06 3.09 5.09
N CYS A 2 -26.35 2.33 4.24
CA CYS A 2 -25.07 1.68 4.58
C CYS A 2 -23.90 2.57 4.15
N PHE A 3 -23.48 3.50 5.02
CA PHE A 3 -22.30 4.32 4.80
C PHE A 3 -21.05 3.48 5.10
N ARG A 4 -20.52 2.77 4.09
CA ARG A 4 -19.25 2.04 4.18
C ARG A 4 -18.14 2.94 3.63
N PRO A 5 -17.49 3.78 4.47
CA PRO A 5 -16.37 4.59 4.01
C PRO A 5 -15.31 3.66 3.39
N PRO A 6 -14.86 3.91 2.15
CA PRO A 6 -13.89 3.07 1.47
C PRO A 6 -12.47 3.39 1.93
N SER A 7 -12.24 3.56 3.24
CA SER A 7 -10.90 3.65 3.81
C SER A 7 -10.33 2.25 4.02
N ALA A 8 -10.45 1.39 3.01
CA ALA A 8 -9.63 0.21 2.89
C ALA A 8 -8.31 0.68 2.28
N ALA A 9 -7.33 0.96 3.13
CA ALA A 9 -5.95 1.20 2.72
C ALA A 9 -5.56 0.11 1.71
N LYS A 10 -5.46 0.48 0.42
CA LYS A 10 -5.25 -0.48 -0.67
C LYS A 10 -3.86 -1.08 -0.48
N SER A 11 -3.80 -2.33 -0.03
CA SER A 11 -2.56 -3.08 0.02
C SER A 11 -2.04 -3.26 -1.41
N VAL A 12 -0.76 -2.97 -1.61
CA VAL A 12 -0.07 -3.05 -2.88
C VAL A 12 0.59 -4.41 -3.01
N LYS A 13 0.36 -5.10 -4.13
CA LYS A 13 1.05 -6.36 -4.42
C LYS A 13 2.48 -6.06 -4.87
N CYS A 14 3.46 -6.70 -4.23
CA CYS A 14 4.85 -6.62 -4.61
C CYS A 14 5.05 -7.25 -6.00
N PRO A 15 5.65 -6.54 -6.97
CA PRO A 15 5.94 -7.12 -8.28
C PRO A 15 7.07 -8.15 -8.23
N SER A 16 7.95 -8.08 -7.24
CA SER A 16 9.10 -9.01 -7.15
C SER A 16 8.76 -10.36 -6.50
N CYS A 17 7.90 -10.38 -5.48
CA CYS A 17 7.58 -11.61 -4.75
C CYS A 17 6.07 -11.93 -4.66
N GLY A 18 5.20 -11.03 -5.13
CA GLY A 18 3.75 -11.20 -5.08
C GLY A 18 3.11 -10.95 -3.72
N MET A 19 3.87 -10.56 -2.69
CA MET A 19 3.32 -10.29 -1.35
C MET A 19 2.52 -8.97 -1.30
N PHE A 20 1.41 -8.96 -0.58
CA PHE A 20 0.66 -7.75 -0.28
C PHE A 20 1.35 -6.95 0.83
N ASN A 21 1.82 -5.75 0.50
CA ASN A 21 2.41 -4.80 1.43
C ASN A 21 1.49 -3.58 1.61
N PRO A 22 1.58 -2.88 2.74
CA PRO A 22 1.00 -1.55 2.87
C PRO A 22 1.57 -0.58 1.82
N PRO A 23 0.77 0.36 1.29
CA PRO A 23 1.26 1.40 0.37
C PRO A 23 2.22 2.39 1.06
N THR A 24 2.28 2.37 2.40
CA THR A 24 3.20 3.19 3.19
C THR A 24 4.63 2.61 3.26
N LEU A 25 4.84 1.36 2.85
CA LEU A 25 6.16 0.73 2.87
C LEU A 25 6.97 1.08 1.62
N GLU A 26 8.17 1.60 1.83
CA GLU A 26 9.15 1.87 0.76
C GLU A 26 9.85 0.62 0.27
N LYS A 27 9.84 -0.45 1.06
CA LYS A 27 10.45 -1.72 0.73
C LYS A 27 9.52 -2.85 1.10
N CYS A 28 9.48 -3.89 0.28
CA CYS A 28 8.70 -5.08 0.57
C CYS A 28 9.23 -5.73 1.86
N LYS A 29 8.32 -6.01 2.81
CA LYS A 29 8.69 -6.63 4.10
C LYS A 29 9.25 -8.04 3.98
N LYS A 30 9.01 -8.73 2.86
CA LYS A 30 9.44 -10.13 2.65
C LYS A 30 10.70 -10.27 1.83
N CYS A 31 10.82 -9.54 0.72
CA CYS A 31 11.96 -9.66 -0.19
C CYS A 31 12.89 -8.43 -0.20
N GLY A 32 12.49 -7.31 0.41
CA GLY A 32 13.29 -6.09 0.43
C GLY A 32 13.22 -5.23 -0.83
N ALA A 33 12.41 -5.61 -1.83
CA ALA A 33 12.27 -4.86 -3.09
C ALA A 33 11.71 -3.44 -2.88
N ASP A 34 12.27 -2.45 -3.56
CA ASP A 34 11.88 -1.03 -3.45
C ASP A 34 10.48 -0.77 -4.06
N MET A 35 9.58 -0.25 -3.24
CA MET A 35 8.17 0.07 -3.53
C MET A 35 7.82 1.56 -3.30
N THR A 36 8.83 2.44 -3.25
CA THR A 36 8.79 3.90 -2.98
C THR A 36 7.73 4.71 -3.75
N LYS A 37 7.14 4.16 -4.82
CA LYS A 37 6.19 4.87 -5.70
C LYS A 37 4.79 5.09 -5.09
N ALA A 38 4.45 4.49 -3.96
CA ALA A 38 3.10 4.54 -3.37
C ALA A 38 2.87 5.66 -2.33
N LYS A 39 3.87 6.50 -2.03
CA LYS A 39 3.82 7.51 -0.96
C LYS A 39 3.05 8.81 -1.27
N ASN A 40 2.59 9.03 -2.50
CA ASN A 40 1.94 10.29 -2.90
C ASN A 40 0.42 10.19 -3.05
N VAL A 41 -0.27 9.51 -2.13
CA VAL A 41 -1.72 9.72 -1.95
C VAL A 41 -2.05 9.61 -0.45
N THR A 42 -2.63 10.69 0.09
CA THR A 42 -3.12 10.85 1.47
C THR A 42 -2.09 11.38 2.47
N SER A 43 -1.66 12.62 2.21
CA SER A 43 -1.67 13.66 3.24
C SER A 43 -2.86 14.57 2.94
N GLU A 44 -4.07 14.19 3.37
CA GLU A 44 -5.22 15.11 3.36
C GLU A 44 -6.25 14.63 4.40
N LYS A 45 -6.03 14.97 5.67
CA LYS A 45 -6.79 15.97 6.43
C LYS A 45 -6.47 15.87 7.93
#